data_AF-A0A517W7F4-F1
#
_entry.id   AF-A0A517W7F4-F1
#
_cell.length_a   1.000
_cell.length_b   1.000
_cell.length_c   1.000
_cell.angle_alpha   90.00
_cell.angle_beta   90.00
_cell.angle_gamma   90.00
#
_symmetry.space_group_name_H-M   'P 1'
#
loop_
_entity.id
_entity.type
_entity.pdbx_description
1 polymer ?
#
loop_
_entity_poly.entity_id
_entity_poly.type
_entity_poly.pdbx_seq_one_letter_code
_entity_poly.pdbx_strand_id
1 'polypeptide(L)'
;MSIIPRCPDCETEMEKGFVPDNTFLGALQTVWHPGDPESAGDTFFGMKVKNRTKTVHIDESGTRKISTYRCPTCGLLRSYAE
;
A
#
# COMPACT_ATOMS: atom_id res chain seq x y z
N MET A 1 17.62 7.09 7.72
CA MET A 1 17.38 8.53 7.51
C MET A 1 16.39 8.66 6.37
N SER A 2 15.17 9.13 6.66
CA SER A 2 14.17 9.42 5.61
C SER A 2 14.54 10.77 5.01
N ILE A 3 15.02 10.75 3.76
CA ILE A 3 15.26 11.97 2.99
C ILE A 3 13.89 12.41 2.48
N ILE A 4 13.45 13.62 2.83
CA ILE A 4 12.22 14.19 2.28
C ILE A 4 12.47 14.47 0.79
N PRO A 5 11.69 13.87 -0.13
CA PRO A 5 11.92 14.03 -1.56
C PRO A 5 11.53 15.44 -2.02
N ARG A 6 12.19 15.91 -3.08
CA ARG A 6 11.74 17.08 -3.83
C ARG A 6 10.82 16.66 -4.97
N CYS A 7 9.86 17.52 -5.29
CA CYS A 7 9.00 17.35 -6.46
C CYS A 7 9.86 17.45 -7.73
N PRO A 8 9.82 16.47 -8.65
CA PRO A 8 10.58 16.52 -9.90
C PRO A 8 10.13 17.65 -10.84
N ASP A 9 8.88 18.14 -10.69
CA ASP A 9 8.31 19.14 -11.59
C ASP A 9 8.44 20.57 -11.04
N CYS A 10 8.37 20.73 -9.71
CA CYS A 10 8.40 22.04 -9.06
C CYS A 10 9.69 22.32 -8.26
N GLU A 11 10.53 21.30 -8.06
CA GLU A 11 11.75 21.34 -7.25
C GLU A 11 11.57 21.77 -5.79
N THR A 12 10.32 21.84 -5.31
CA THR A 12 9.98 22.14 -3.91
C THR A 12 10.06 20.88 -3.05
N GLU A 13 10.36 21.05 -1.77
CA GLU A 13 10.22 19.97 -0.78
C GLU A 13 8.77 19.49 -0.73
N MET A 14 8.57 18.17 -0.61
CA MET A 14 7.25 17.57 -0.57
C MET A 14 6.80 17.33 0.88
N GLU A 15 5.50 17.38 1.13
CA GLU A 15 4.93 17.12 2.45
C GLU A 15 4.69 15.61 2.65
N LYS A 16 5.11 15.06 3.80
CA LYS A 16 4.87 13.64 4.13
C LYS A 16 3.40 13.43 4.52
N GLY A 17 2.84 12.33 4.04
CA GLY A 17 1.52 11.82 4.39
C GLY A 17 1.44 10.32 4.14
N PHE A 18 0.21 9.81 4.11
CA PHE A 18 -0.09 8.43 3.76
C PHE A 18 -1.46 8.35 3.11
N VAL A 19 -1.68 7.31 2.29
CA VAL A 19 -3.01 6.98 1.78
C VAL A 19 -3.66 6.02 2.78
N PRO A 20 -4.88 6.30 3.26
CA PRO A 20 -5.62 5.37 4.10
C PRO A 20 -6.35 4.32 3.26
N ASP A 21 -6.24 3.06 3.66
CA ASP A 21 -7.12 1.98 3.22
C ASP A 21 -8.33 1.90 4.15
N ASN A 22 -9.52 2.07 3.59
CA ASN A 22 -10.77 1.97 4.36
C ASN A 22 -11.21 0.51 4.47
N THR A 23 -11.27 0.01 5.70
CA THR A 23 -11.80 -1.30 6.04
C THR A 23 -13.16 -1.15 6.72
N PHE A 24 -13.86 -2.27 6.93
CA PHE A 24 -15.13 -2.26 7.67
C PHE A 24 -14.99 -1.73 9.10
N LEU A 25 -13.82 -1.88 9.75
CA LEU A 25 -13.59 -1.53 11.15
C LEU A 25 -12.81 -0.21 11.35
N GLY A 26 -12.50 0.51 10.27
CA GLY A 26 -11.74 1.76 10.33
C GLY A 26 -10.75 1.91 9.18
N ALA A 27 -9.88 2.91 9.27
CA ALA A 27 -8.84 3.17 8.29
C ALA A 27 -7.49 2.60 8.75
N LEU A 28 -6.79 1.95 7.84
CA LEU A 28 -5.41 1.47 8.02
C LEU A 28 -4.48 2.24 7.10
N GLN A 29 -3.18 2.28 7.42
CA GLN A 29 -2.19 2.78 6.48
C GLN A 29 -2.00 1.74 5.36
N THR A 30 -2.06 2.16 4.09
CA THR A 30 -1.81 1.28 2.95
C THR A 30 -0.41 0.67 3.01
N VAL A 31 -0.32 -0.61 2.62
CA VAL A 31 0.94 -1.36 2.58
C VAL A 31 1.24 -1.85 1.16
N TRP A 32 2.53 -2.02 0.88
CA TRP A 32 3.04 -2.66 -0.31
C TRP A 32 3.38 -4.11 0.02
N HIS A 33 2.98 -5.04 -0.85
CA HIS A 33 3.32 -6.45 -0.75
C HIS A 33 4.18 -6.85 -1.97
N PRO A 34 5.29 -7.59 -1.79
CA PRO A 34 6.09 -8.10 -2.90
C PRO A 34 5.39 -9.25 -3.64
N GLY A 35 5.68 -9.40 -4.93
CA GLY A 35 5.18 -10.52 -5.72
C GLY A 35 3.75 -10.37 -6.23
N ASP A 36 3.23 -11.45 -6.79
CA ASP A 36 1.89 -11.49 -7.39
C ASP A 36 0.80 -11.78 -6.35
N PRO A 37 -0.43 -11.27 -6.53
CA PRO A 37 -1.54 -11.55 -5.63
C PRO A 37 -1.97 -13.02 -5.70
N GLU A 38 -1.93 -13.71 -4.56
CA GLU A 38 -2.42 -15.09 -4.43
C GLU A 38 -3.87 -15.09 -3.92
N SER A 39 -4.72 -16.02 -4.36
CA SER A 39 -6.11 -16.10 -3.90
C SER A 39 -6.18 -16.66 -2.47
N ALA A 40 -6.85 -15.94 -1.56
CA ALA A 40 -7.00 -16.34 -0.15
C ALA A 40 -7.85 -17.61 0.07
N GLY A 41 -8.59 -18.07 -0.95
CA GLY A 41 -9.57 -19.15 -0.81
C GLY A 41 -9.16 -20.50 -1.41
N ASP A 42 -7.95 -20.62 -1.94
CA ASP A 42 -7.64 -21.76 -2.81
C ASP A 42 -7.44 -23.09 -2.06
N THR A 43 -7.29 -23.09 -0.73
CA THR A 43 -7.19 -24.33 0.06
C THR A 43 -7.65 -24.14 1.51
N PHE A 44 -8.74 -24.82 1.89
CA PHE A 44 -9.11 -25.04 3.29
C PHE A 44 -9.09 -26.55 3.55
N PHE A 45 -8.25 -27.01 4.49
CA PHE A 45 -8.02 -28.46 4.75
C PHE A 45 -7.72 -29.29 3.48
N GLY A 46 -6.96 -28.73 2.52
CA GLY A 46 -6.60 -29.42 1.28
C GLY A 46 -7.69 -29.47 0.20
N MET A 47 -8.86 -28.86 0.44
CA MET A 47 -9.94 -28.76 -0.56
C MET A 47 -9.96 -27.36 -1.18
N LYS A 48 -10.01 -27.30 -2.52
CA LYS A 48 -10.17 -26.03 -3.25
C LYS A 48 -11.56 -25.46 -3.02
N VAL A 49 -11.65 -24.33 -2.31
CA VAL A 49 -12.92 -23.62 -2.09
C VAL A 49 -13.00 -22.47 -3.10
N LYS A 50 -14.17 -22.27 -3.72
CA LYS A 50 -14.34 -21.12 -4.64
C LYS A 50 -14.30 -19.83 -3.84
N ASN A 51 -13.24 -19.04 -4.01
CA ASN A 51 -13.15 -17.68 -3.50
C ASN A 51 -14.13 -16.75 -4.24
N ARG A 52 -15.37 -16.66 -3.75
CA ARG A 52 -16.41 -15.79 -4.34
C ARG A 52 -16.14 -14.30 -4.11
N THR A 53 -15.31 -13.97 -3.12
CA THR A 53 -14.97 -12.60 -2.71
C THR A 53 -13.74 -12.04 -3.44
N LYS A 54 -13.02 -12.88 -4.22
CA LYS A 54 -11.74 -12.53 -4.88
C LYS A 54 -10.72 -11.92 -3.91
N THR A 55 -10.75 -12.35 -2.65
CA THR A 55 -9.82 -11.87 -1.63
C THR A 55 -8.42 -12.43 -1.90
N VAL A 56 -7.40 -11.61 -1.66
CA VAL A 56 -6.01 -12.02 -1.82
C VAL A 56 -5.41 -12.44 -0.48
N HIS A 57 -4.56 -13.46 -0.49
CA HIS A 57 -3.75 -13.82 0.66
C HIS A 57 -2.66 -12.77 0.83
N ILE A 58 -2.51 -12.25 2.05
CA ILE A 58 -1.50 -11.26 2.40
C ILE A 58 -0.71 -11.81 3.58
N ASP A 59 0.59 -12.04 3.37
CA ASP A 59 1.50 -12.31 4.49
C ASP A 59 1.93 -10.96 5.08
N GLU A 60 1.34 -10.60 6.22
CA GLU A 60 1.62 -9.33 6.89
C GLU A 60 3.10 -9.15 7.22
N SER A 61 3.84 -10.25 7.47
CA SER A 61 5.27 -10.19 7.82
C SER A 61 6.16 -9.73 6.65
N GLY A 62 5.70 -9.89 5.41
CA GLY A 62 6.37 -9.45 4.19
C GLY A 62 5.95 -8.06 3.70
N THR A 63 4.98 -7.42 4.35
CA THR A 63 4.46 -6.12 3.92
C THR A 63 5.33 -4.95 4.37
N ARG A 64 5.35 -3.90 3.54
CA ARG A 64 6.03 -2.64 3.81
C ARG A 64 5.04 -1.50 3.87
N LYS A 65 5.13 -0.62 4.86
CA LYS A 65 4.24 0.54 4.92
C LYS A 65 4.53 1.47 3.73
N ILE A 66 3.48 1.98 3.11
CA ILE A 66 3.64 2.99 2.07
C ILE A 66 3.62 4.37 2.73
N SER A 67 4.74 5.08 2.63
CA SER A 67 4.82 6.52 2.86
C SER A 67 4.52 7.25 1.56
N THR A 68 3.68 8.27 1.59
CA THR A 68 3.38 9.11 0.43
C THR A 68 3.84 10.53 0.68
N TYR A 69 4.33 11.20 -0.35
CA TYR A 69 4.70 12.60 -0.30
C TYR A 69 3.93 13.37 -1.34
N ARG A 70 3.34 14.51 -0.96
CA ARG A 70 2.57 15.39 -1.85
C ARG A 70 3.34 16.67 -2.14
N CYS A 71 3.39 17.09 -3.40
CA CYS A 71 3.88 18.42 -3.72
C CYS A 71 2.84 19.46 -3.30
N PRO A 72 3.17 20.44 -2.44
CA PRO A 72 2.20 21.46 -2.03
C PRO A 72 1.80 22.39 -3.18
N THR A 73 2.65 22.52 -4.21
CA THR A 73 2.45 23.41 -5.36
C THR A 73 1.56 22.79 -6.44
N CYS A 74 1.93 21.60 -6.95
CA CYS A 74 1.23 20.97 -8.08
C CYS A 74 0.38 19.75 -7.69
N GLY A 75 0.49 19.26 -6.46
CA GLY A 75 -0.27 18.10 -5.98
C GLY A 75 0.27 16.72 -6.40
N LEU A 76 1.40 16.65 -7.13
CA LEU A 76 2.03 15.37 -7.48
C LEU A 76 2.26 14.51 -6.23
N LEU A 77 1.91 13.22 -6.31
CA LEU A 77 2.16 12.24 -5.27
C LEU A 77 3.32 11.31 -5.64
N ARG A 78 4.19 11.03 -4.67
CA ARG A 78 5.22 9.98 -4.75
C ARG A 78 5.09 9.03 -3.57
N SER A 79 4.97 7.75 -3.84
CA SER A 79 4.79 6.71 -2.83
C SER A 79 6.01 5.80 -2.74
N TYR A 80 6.41 5.44 -1.53
CA TYR A 80 7.61 4.64 -1.23
C TYR A 80 7.24 3.54 -0.24
N ALA A 81 7.67 2.31 -0.52
CA ALA A 81 7.56 1.19 0.39
C ALA A 81 8.78 1.17 1.33
N GLU A 82 8.56 1.35 2.63
CA GLU A 82 9.60 1.37 3.69
C GLU A 82 9.83 -0.01 4.33
#